data_AF-S9S9J4-F1
#
_entry.id   AF-S9S9J4-F1
#
_cell.length_a   1.000
_cell.length_b   1.000
_cell.length_c   1.000
_cell.angle_alpha   90.00
_cell.angle_beta   90.00
_cell.angle_gamma   90.00
#
_symmetry.space_group_name_H-M   'P 1'
#
loop_
_entity.id
_entity.type
_entity.pdbx_description
1 polymer ?
#
loop_
_entity_poly.entity_id
_entity_poly.type
_entity_poly.pdbx_seq_one_letter_code
_entity_poly.pdbx_strand_id
1 'polypeptide(L)'
;MIPNVLSIAGSDPSGGAGIQADIKAISACGGYGMAAITALTAQNTCGVSGVRMVAPDFVAAQIAAIRADIRIDAVKIGMLGAPRRSRRSPLRLMALMRRWCSTR
;
A
#
# COMPACT_ATOMS: atom_id res chain seq x y z
N MET A 1 7.34 6.64 22.14
CA MET A 1 6.66 7.17 20.93
C MET A 1 6.25 5.97 20.08
N ILE A 2 5.01 5.92 19.59
CA ILE A 2 4.48 4.82 18.77
C ILE A 2 5.04 4.97 17.34
N PRO A 3 5.67 3.95 16.72
CA PRO A 3 6.19 4.06 15.36
C PRO A 3 5.07 4.19 14.31
N ASN A 4 5.19 5.14 13.40
CA ASN A 4 4.25 5.32 12.30
C ASN A 4 4.67 4.50 11.08
N VAL A 5 3.84 3.54 10.67
CA VAL A 5 4.17 2.58 9.59
C VAL A 5 3.19 2.72 8.44
N LEU A 6 3.69 3.03 7.25
CA LEU A 6 2.89 3.13 6.03
C LEU A 6 2.86 1.78 5.31
N SER A 7 1.68 1.17 5.16
CA SER A 7 1.48 0.06 4.22
C SER A 7 1.09 0.58 2.83
N ILE A 8 1.73 0.03 1.80
CA ILE A 8 1.42 0.32 0.40
C ILE A 8 1.08 -0.99 -0.29
N ALA A 9 -0.22 -1.28 -0.43
CA ALA A 9 -0.72 -2.56 -0.90
C ALA A 9 -2.17 -2.46 -1.44
N GLY A 10 -2.71 -3.59 -1.91
CA GLY A 10 -4.13 -3.70 -2.25
C GLY A 10 -5.02 -3.84 -1.01
N SER A 11 -6.29 -3.52 -1.19
CA SER A 11 -7.34 -3.67 -0.17
C SER A 11 -8.07 -5.00 -0.34
N ASP A 12 -8.11 -5.79 0.73
CA ASP A 12 -8.91 -7.02 0.88
C ASP A 12 -10.13 -6.74 1.79
N PRO A 13 -11.36 -6.74 1.26
CA PRO A 13 -12.56 -6.52 2.06
C PRO A 13 -12.78 -7.54 3.18
N SER A 14 -12.32 -8.78 3.03
CA SER A 14 -12.47 -9.81 4.07
C SER A 14 -11.51 -9.59 5.26
N GLY A 15 -10.48 -8.79 5.06
CA GLY A 15 -9.54 -8.39 6.09
C GLY A 15 -8.53 -9.47 6.50
N GLY A 16 -8.38 -10.53 5.72
CA GLY A 16 -7.40 -11.60 5.93
C GLY A 16 -6.03 -11.31 5.29
N ALA A 17 -5.99 -10.42 4.29
CA ALA A 17 -4.79 -9.99 3.59
C ALA A 17 -4.80 -8.46 3.36
N GLY A 18 -3.91 -7.99 2.47
CA GLY A 18 -3.86 -6.59 2.04
C GLY A 18 -3.58 -5.60 3.17
N ILE A 19 -3.96 -4.35 2.94
CA ILE A 19 -3.81 -3.25 3.91
C ILE A 19 -4.50 -3.57 5.24
N GLN A 20 -5.62 -4.28 5.22
CA GLN A 20 -6.35 -4.67 6.41
C GLN A 20 -5.52 -5.58 7.32
N ALA A 21 -4.89 -6.62 6.77
CA ALA A 21 -3.98 -7.48 7.52
C ALA A 21 -2.72 -6.73 7.95
N ASP A 22 -2.21 -5.84 7.10
CA ASP A 22 -1.04 -5.03 7.42
C ASP A 22 -1.28 -4.12 8.63
N ILE A 23 -2.38 -3.38 8.66
CA ILE A 23 -2.74 -2.49 9.78
C ILE A 23 -2.96 -3.32 11.05
N LYS A 24 -3.64 -4.47 10.97
CA LYS A 24 -3.80 -5.36 12.14
C LYS A 24 -2.45 -5.82 12.69
N ALA A 25 -1.53 -6.24 11.83
CA ALA A 25 -0.20 -6.69 12.22
C ALA A 25 0.63 -5.53 12.82
N ILE A 26 0.61 -4.36 12.20
CA ILE A 26 1.28 -3.16 12.71
C ILE A 26 0.76 -2.80 14.11
N SER A 27 -0.56 -2.75 14.28
CA SER A 27 -1.19 -2.47 15.57
C SER A 27 -0.84 -3.52 16.62
N ALA A 28 -0.84 -4.80 16.26
CA ALA A 28 -0.43 -5.88 17.16
C ALA A 28 1.05 -5.79 17.58
N CYS A 29 1.90 -5.19 16.73
CA CYS A 29 3.31 -4.90 17.03
C CYS A 29 3.53 -3.53 17.70
N GLY A 30 2.47 -2.84 18.13
CA GLY A 30 2.57 -1.55 18.84
C GLY A 30 2.93 -0.35 17.95
N GLY A 31 2.66 -0.44 16.64
CA GLY A 31 2.79 0.69 15.70
C GLY A 31 1.44 1.32 15.33
N TYR A 32 1.49 2.52 14.76
CA TYR A 32 0.35 3.18 14.13
C TYR A 32 0.35 2.91 12.62
N GLY A 33 -0.65 2.17 12.14
CA GLY A 33 -0.76 1.77 10.74
C GLY A 33 -1.45 2.81 9.86
N MET A 34 -0.78 3.20 8.77
CA MET A 34 -1.32 4.05 7.71
C MET A 34 -1.33 3.30 6.38
N ALA A 35 -2.03 3.82 5.37
CA ALA A 35 -2.24 3.11 4.11
C ALA A 35 -2.18 3.99 2.87
N ALA A 36 -1.55 3.47 1.80
CA ALA A 36 -1.73 3.92 0.43
C ALA A 36 -2.21 2.75 -0.43
N ILE A 37 -3.44 2.85 -0.95
CA ILE A 37 -4.14 1.76 -1.64
C ILE A 37 -3.72 1.72 -3.11
N THR A 38 -3.24 0.56 -3.56
CA THR A 38 -2.81 0.33 -4.96
C THR A 38 -3.90 -0.33 -5.82
N ALA A 39 -4.80 -1.08 -5.19
CA ALA A 39 -5.94 -1.71 -5.84
C ALA A 39 -7.06 -2.00 -4.84
N LEU A 40 -8.30 -1.95 -5.31
CA LEU A 40 -9.46 -2.52 -4.60
C LEU A 40 -9.73 -3.91 -5.16
N THR A 41 -10.02 -4.86 -4.29
CA THR A 41 -10.41 -6.21 -4.70
C THR A 41 -11.85 -6.49 -4.29
N ALA A 42 -12.58 -7.23 -5.13
CA ALA A 42 -13.71 -8.02 -4.67
C ALA A 42 -13.13 -9.38 -4.26
N GLN A 43 -12.79 -9.50 -2.98
CA GLN A 43 -12.09 -10.65 -2.41
C GLN A 43 -12.80 -11.13 -1.15
N ASN A 44 -12.82 -12.45 -0.98
CA ASN A 44 -13.21 -13.12 0.26
C ASN A 44 -12.27 -14.32 0.52
N THR A 45 -12.57 -15.10 1.55
CA THR A 45 -11.77 -16.26 1.95
C THR A 45 -11.71 -17.39 0.92
N CYS A 46 -12.60 -17.38 -0.08
CA CYS A 46 -12.64 -18.35 -1.17
C CYS A 46 -11.92 -17.88 -2.44
N GLY A 47 -11.49 -16.61 -2.50
CA GLY A 47 -10.71 -16.09 -3.62
C GLY A 47 -11.06 -14.66 -4.03
N VAL A 48 -10.58 -14.26 -5.21
CA VAL A 48 -10.73 -12.92 -5.79
C VAL A 48 -11.61 -13.01 -7.04
N SER A 49 -12.72 -12.28 -7.07
CA SER A 49 -13.65 -12.20 -8.20
C SER A 49 -13.49 -10.94 -9.04
N GLY A 50 -12.78 -9.92 -8.54
CA GLY A 50 -12.54 -8.68 -9.28
C GLY A 50 -11.43 -7.84 -8.70
N VAL A 51 -10.78 -7.06 -9.57
CA VAL A 51 -9.70 -6.14 -9.19
C VAL A 51 -9.89 -4.80 -9.90
N ARG A 52 -9.90 -3.71 -9.14
CA ARG A 52 -9.88 -2.34 -9.66
C ARG A 52 -8.57 -1.67 -9.26
N MET A 53 -7.72 -1.43 -10.25
CA MET A 53 -6.43 -0.76 -10.05
C MET A 53 -6.61 0.72 -9.74
N VAL A 54 -5.84 1.22 -8.77
CA VAL A 54 -5.73 2.65 -8.51
C VAL A 54 -4.68 3.24 -9.46
N ALA A 55 -4.96 4.41 -10.04
CA ALA A 55 -4.02 5.08 -10.93
C ALA A 55 -2.71 5.40 -10.19
N PRO A 56 -1.52 5.13 -10.77
CA PRO A 56 -0.24 5.37 -10.10
C PRO A 56 -0.06 6.80 -9.57
N ASP A 57 -0.55 7.80 -10.30
CA ASP A 57 -0.47 9.21 -9.89
C ASP A 57 -1.33 9.48 -8.64
N PHE A 58 -2.44 8.77 -8.49
CA PHE A 58 -3.28 8.85 -7.30
C PHE A 58 -2.68 8.08 -6.11
N VAL A 59 -1.95 6.99 -6.34
CA VAL A 59 -1.13 6.35 -5.30
C VAL A 59 -0.04 7.30 -4.81
N ALA A 60 0.63 8.00 -5.73
CA ALA A 60 1.63 9.02 -5.39
C ALA A 60 1.00 10.18 -4.60
N ALA A 61 -0.22 10.62 -4.96
CA ALA A 61 -0.95 11.65 -4.21
C ALA A 61 -1.32 11.20 -2.78
N GLN A 62 -1.76 9.94 -2.59
CA GLN A 62 -2.01 9.40 -1.24
C GLN A 62 -0.74 9.44 -0.37
N ILE A 63 0.39 8.99 -0.93
CA ILE A 63 1.68 8.99 -0.22
C ILE A 63 2.13 10.43 0.10
N ALA A 64 1.97 11.36 -0.85
CA ALA A 64 2.33 12.77 -0.66
C ALA A 64 1.49 13.42 0.44
N ALA A 65 0.17 13.14 0.48
CA ALA A 65 -0.72 13.65 1.51
C ALA A 65 -0.31 13.17 2.91
N ILE A 66 -0.03 11.88 3.08
CA ILE A 66 0.43 11.32 4.36
C ILE A 66 1.77 11.95 4.77
N ARG A 67 2.73 12.06 3.84
CA ARG A 67 4.06 12.62 4.14
C ARG A 67 4.02 14.10 4.50
N ALA A 68 3.05 14.85 3.97
CA ALA A 68 2.91 16.27 4.26
C ALA A 68 2.48 16.54 5.73
N ASP A 69 1.95 15.53 6.41
CA ASP A 69 1.35 15.67 7.75
C ASP A 69 2.03 14.76 8.79
N ILE A 70 2.31 13.50 8.44
CA ILE A 70 2.74 12.46 9.38
C ILE A 70 4.16 11.98 9.03
N ARG A 71 5.06 12.03 10.03
CA ARG A 71 6.38 11.38 9.94
C ARG A 71 6.20 9.88 9.76
N ILE A 72 6.85 9.29 8.77
CA ILE A 72 6.83 7.86 8.48
C ILE A 72 8.13 7.23 8.97
N ASP A 73 8.05 6.31 9.94
CA ASP A 73 9.21 5.62 10.51
C ASP A 73 9.57 4.34 9.76
N ALA A 74 8.57 3.68 9.15
CA ALA A 74 8.77 2.50 8.33
C ALA A 74 7.73 2.40 7.20
N VAL A 75 8.09 1.68 6.14
CA VAL A 75 7.19 1.37 5.02
C VAL A 75 7.14 -0.14 4.82
N LYS A 76 5.93 -0.67 4.69
CA LYS A 76 5.70 -2.03 4.23
C LYS A 76 5.11 -1.97 2.82
N ILE A 77 5.64 -2.79 1.91
CA ILE A 77 5.16 -2.88 0.54
C ILE A 77 4.54 -4.25 0.32
N GLY A 78 3.29 -4.28 -0.15
CA GLY A 78 2.58 -5.48 -0.55
C GLY A 78 2.35 -5.53 -2.05
N MET A 79 1.18 -6.01 -2.46
CA MET A 79 0.78 -6.06 -3.87
C MET A 79 0.75 -4.65 -4.48
N LEU A 80 1.56 -4.41 -5.51
CA LEU A 80 1.58 -3.14 -6.26
C LEU A 80 0.76 -3.18 -7.56
N GLY A 81 0.35 -4.37 -7.98
CA GLY A 81 -0.48 -4.65 -9.17
C GLY A 81 0.29 -4.75 -10.50
N ALA A 82 0.04 -5.88 -11.21
CA ALA A 82 0.14 -6.22 -12.66
C ALA A 82 0.69 -7.66 -12.83
N PRO A 83 0.10 -8.57 -13.68
CA PRO A 83 0.02 -8.46 -15.17
C PRO A 83 -1.27 -9.01 -15.86
N ARG A 84 -1.77 -8.51 -17.01
CA ARG A 84 -1.61 -9.14 -18.38
C ARG A 84 -1.83 -8.17 -19.57
N ARG A 85 -2.24 -6.89 -19.36
CA ARG A 85 -2.63 -5.99 -20.48
C ARG A 85 -2.35 -4.49 -20.27
N SER A 86 -1.35 -4.12 -19.47
CA SER A 86 -0.98 -2.72 -19.22
C SER A 86 0.49 -2.46 -19.58
N ARG A 87 0.76 -1.57 -20.54
CA ARG A 87 2.11 -1.08 -20.90
C ARG A 87 2.74 -0.19 -19.82
N ARG A 88 2.00 0.21 -18.77
CA ARG A 88 2.53 1.05 -17.69
C ARG A 88 3.08 0.16 -16.57
N SER A 89 4.41 0.09 -16.52
CA SER A 89 5.16 -0.80 -15.65
C SER A 89 5.11 -0.40 -14.17
N PRO A 90 4.89 -1.33 -13.23
CA PRO A 90 5.03 -1.10 -11.79
C PRO A 90 6.45 -0.71 -11.37
N LEU A 91 7.44 -0.83 -12.28
CA LEU A 91 8.82 -0.38 -12.07
C LEU A 91 8.92 1.12 -11.80
N ARG A 92 8.01 1.95 -12.34
CA ARG A 92 8.02 3.39 -12.05
C ARG A 92 7.67 3.69 -10.60
N LEU A 93 6.65 3.00 -10.07
CA LEU A 93 6.25 3.14 -8.67
C LEU A 93 7.35 2.61 -7.75
N MET A 94 7.93 1.44 -8.05
CA MET A 94 9.06 0.90 -7.29
C MET A 94 10.31 1.79 -7.37
N ALA A 95 10.61 2.39 -8.51
CA ALA A 95 11.76 3.29 -8.67
C ALA A 95 11.55 4.59 -7.88
N LEU A 96 10.32 5.12 -7.86
CA LEU A 96 9.95 6.27 -7.03
C LEU A 96 10.13 5.93 -5.55
N MET A 97 9.65 4.76 -5.12
CA MET A 97 9.77 4.26 -3.74
C MET A 97 11.22 4.00 -3.30
N ARG A 98 12.07 3.44 -4.17
CA ARG A 98 13.49 3.21 -3.85
C ARG A 98 14.24 4.51 -3.63
N ARG A 99 13.99 5.52 -4.49
CA ARG A 99 14.53 6.87 -4.29
C ARG A 99 14.03 7.47 -2.96
N TRP A 100 12.75 7.25 -2.65
CA TRP A 100 12.08 7.74 -1.45
C TRP A 100 12.63 7.15 -0.14
N CYS A 101 12.94 5.83 -0.09
CA CYS A 101 13.59 5.21 1.07
C CYS A 101 15.05 5.66 1.28
N SER A 102 15.73 6.14 0.23
CA SER A 102 17.15 6.53 0.30
C SER A 102 17.41 7.96 0.78
N THR A 103 16.40 8.84 0.75
CA THR A 103 16.53 10.27 1.07
C THR A 103 15.98 10.59 2.47
N ARG A 104 16.52 9.95 3.52
CA ARG A 104 16.25 10.43 4.89
C ARG A 104 16.63 11.90 5.04
#